data_AF-K9Q3T3-F1
#
_entry.id   AF-K9Q3T3-F1
#
_cell.length_a   1.000
_cell.length_b   1.000
_cell.length_c   1.000
_cell.angle_alpha   90.00
_cell.angle_beta   90.00
_cell.angle_gamma   90.00
#
_symmetry.space_group_name_H-M   'P 1'
#
loop_
_entity.id
_entity.type
_entity.pdbx_description
1 polymer ?
#
loop_
_entity_poly.entity_id
_entity_poly.type
_entity_poly.pdbx_seq_one_letter_code
_entity_poly.pdbx_strand_id
1 'polypeptide(L)'
;MDIYEFSLREKFTVSQISKLLGDILDIPLEFIGSQTEYFSRCMQPDTLLMGIDIVYQATGYRTFINVVLTDDIDDQRFIETSCLLASTLKTDVAIGDLSDTNGFPGIFIKIDSSLQIQRGYERYDDNGNFDLDLVAIPMSLNDYLLMLSS
;
A
#
# COMPACT_ATOMS: atom_id res chain seq x y z
N MET A 1 11.78 10.38 -4.05
CA MET A 1 10.45 10.79 -3.55
C MET A 1 9.42 10.09 -4.38
N ASP A 2 9.19 8.87 -3.94
CA ASP A 2 8.26 7.96 -4.56
C ASP A 2 6.89 8.07 -3.87
N ILE A 3 5.87 7.61 -4.59
CA ILE A 3 4.51 7.48 -4.06
C ILE A 3 4.26 5.99 -3.88
N TYR A 4 3.90 5.61 -2.66
CA TYR A 4 3.54 4.24 -2.30
C TYR A 4 2.02 4.13 -2.22
N GLU A 5 1.46 3.19 -2.97
CA GLU A 5 0.02 3.02 -3.11
C GLU A 5 -0.43 1.70 -2.48
N PHE A 6 -1.42 1.78 -1.59
CA PHE A 6 -2.02 0.61 -0.94
C PHE A 6 -3.53 0.61 -1.16
N SER A 7 -4.07 -0.51 -1.61
CA SER A 7 -5.52 -0.75 -1.69
C SER A 7 -5.93 -1.75 -0.61
N LEU A 8 -6.83 -1.39 0.29
CA LEU A 8 -7.33 -2.26 1.35
C LEU A 8 -8.76 -2.70 1.05
N ARG A 9 -9.07 -3.99 1.29
CA ARG A 9 -10.41 -4.53 1.07
C ARG A 9 -11.47 -3.82 1.90
N GLU A 10 -11.19 -3.61 3.18
CA GLU A 10 -12.11 -2.96 4.10
C GLU A 10 -11.93 -1.44 4.19
N LYS A 11 -12.94 -0.77 4.74
CA LYS A 11 -12.91 0.69 4.94
C LYS A 11 -12.20 1.04 6.25
N PHE A 12 -11.11 1.82 6.17
CA PHE A 12 -10.35 2.29 7.33
C PHE A 12 -10.27 3.82 7.39
N THR A 13 -10.28 4.38 8.60
CA THR A 13 -10.16 5.83 8.78
C THR A 13 -8.72 6.30 8.60
N VAL A 14 -8.54 7.56 8.20
CA VAL A 14 -7.22 8.20 8.13
C VAL A 14 -6.45 8.03 9.43
N SER A 15 -7.08 8.28 10.59
CA SER A 15 -6.42 8.13 11.89
C SER A 15 -5.91 6.70 12.16
N GLN A 16 -6.66 5.65 11.77
CA GLN A 16 -6.21 4.26 11.92
C GLN A 16 -5.00 3.98 11.03
N ILE A 17 -5.04 4.44 9.78
CA ILE A 17 -3.97 4.24 8.81
C ILE A 17 -2.71 5.03 9.19
N SER A 18 -2.83 6.32 9.53
CA SER A 18 -1.71 7.15 9.97
C SER A 18 -1.02 6.58 11.19
N LYS A 19 -1.78 6.14 12.19
CA LYS A 19 -1.20 5.51 13.38
C LYS A 19 -0.45 4.23 13.03
N LEU A 20 -1.07 3.34 12.25
CA LEU A 20 -0.47 2.06 11.93
C LEU A 20 0.78 2.20 11.04
N LEU A 21 0.74 3.07 10.02
CA LEU A 21 1.91 3.35 9.19
C LEU A 21 3.02 4.03 10.00
N GLY A 22 2.68 4.94 10.91
CA GLY A 22 3.63 5.53 11.85
C GLY A 22 4.31 4.47 12.72
N ASP A 23 3.54 3.56 13.29
CA ASP A 23 4.06 2.45 14.11
C ASP A 23 4.96 1.48 13.28
N ILE A 24 4.59 1.18 12.02
CA ILE A 24 5.35 0.28 11.14
C ILE A 24 6.66 0.91 10.66
N LEU A 25 6.63 2.20 10.32
CA LEU A 25 7.74 2.93 9.73
C LEU A 25 8.58 3.70 10.76
N ASP A 26 8.26 3.59 12.04
CA ASP A 26 8.92 4.29 13.15
C ASP A 26 8.88 5.83 12.99
N ILE A 27 7.74 6.34 12.53
CA ILE A 27 7.50 7.77 12.33
C ILE A 27 6.48 8.25 13.39
N PRO A 28 6.87 9.17 14.30
CA PRO A 28 5.94 9.71 15.29
C PRO A 28 4.77 10.43 14.62
N LEU A 29 3.57 10.30 15.20
CA LEU A 29 2.32 10.76 14.58
C LEU A 29 2.31 12.27 14.29
N GLU A 30 3.03 13.08 15.06
CA GLU A 30 3.19 14.52 14.83
C GLU A 30 3.94 14.88 13.55
N PHE A 31 4.68 13.93 12.96
CA PHE A 31 5.38 14.08 11.68
C PHE A 31 4.60 13.47 10.50
N ILE A 32 3.33 13.08 10.71
CA ILE A 32 2.44 12.53 9.70
C ILE A 32 1.31 13.53 9.46
N GLY A 33 1.09 13.90 8.20
CA GLY A 33 -0.02 14.78 7.80
C GLY A 33 -0.66 14.33 6.49
N SER A 34 -1.53 15.17 5.94
CA SER A 34 -2.02 14.98 4.56
C SER A 34 -0.89 15.16 3.55
N GLN A 35 -1.04 14.63 2.33
CA GLN A 35 -0.03 14.91 1.29
C GLN A 35 0.07 16.39 0.96
N THR A 36 -1.07 17.10 0.95
CA THR A 36 -1.08 18.55 0.70
C THR A 36 -0.27 19.30 1.77
N GLU A 37 -0.40 18.93 3.05
CA GLU A 37 0.42 19.51 4.12
C GLU A 37 1.90 19.14 3.97
N TYR A 38 2.20 17.89 3.62
CA TYR A 38 3.56 17.43 3.38
C TYR A 38 4.27 18.28 2.32
N PHE A 39 3.65 18.46 1.15
CA PHE A 39 4.21 19.29 0.09
C PHE A 39 4.31 20.77 0.46
N SER A 40 3.42 21.26 1.33
CA SER A 40 3.46 22.64 1.81
C SER A 40 4.60 22.88 2.82
N ARG A 41 5.07 21.82 3.50
CA ARG A 41 6.07 21.89 4.57
C ARG A 41 7.43 21.28 4.24
N CYS A 42 7.61 20.65 3.07
CA CYS A 42 8.84 19.95 2.70
C CYS A 42 10.11 20.83 2.66
N MET A 43 9.97 22.16 2.74
CA MET A 43 11.08 23.11 2.82
C MET A 43 11.10 23.93 4.13
N GLN A 44 10.34 23.51 5.14
CA GLN A 44 10.17 24.23 6.42
C GLN A 44 10.86 23.48 7.57
N PRO A 45 11.25 24.18 8.67
CA PRO A 45 11.89 23.54 9.83
C PRO A 45 11.03 22.46 10.52
N ASP A 46 9.71 22.52 10.37
CA ASP A 46 8.73 21.55 10.85
C ASP A 46 8.28 20.59 9.72
N THR A 47 9.24 20.05 8.98
CA THR A 47 8.98 19.14 7.87
C THR A 47 8.28 17.87 8.37
N LEU A 48 7.18 17.51 7.71
CA LEU A 48 6.54 16.20 7.88
C LEU A 48 7.42 15.12 7.24
N LEU A 49 7.48 13.94 7.85
CA LEU A 49 8.21 12.79 7.31
C LEU A 49 7.34 11.92 6.40
N MET A 50 6.02 12.08 6.51
CA MET A 50 5.03 11.31 5.75
C MET A 50 3.80 12.16 5.42
N GLY A 51 3.36 12.08 4.17
CA GLY A 51 2.07 12.59 3.70
C GLY A 51 1.15 11.45 3.30
N ILE A 52 -0.08 11.42 3.82
CA ILE A 52 -1.08 10.38 3.51
C ILE A 52 -2.34 11.03 2.95
N ASP A 53 -2.78 10.53 1.79
CA ASP A 53 -4.13 10.80 1.27
C ASP A 53 -4.90 9.50 1.16
N ILE A 54 -6.20 9.54 1.48
CA ILE A 54 -7.09 8.37 1.40
C ILE A 54 -8.30 8.67 0.54
N VAL A 55 -8.59 7.77 -0.40
CA VAL A 55 -9.80 7.77 -1.23
C VAL A 55 -10.64 6.55 -0.87
N TYR A 56 -11.97 6.74 -0.81
CA TYR A 56 -12.90 5.67 -0.46
C TYR A 56 -13.74 5.22 -1.64
N GLN A 57 -13.98 3.92 -1.71
CA GLN A 57 -14.87 3.28 -2.67
C GLN A 57 -16.01 2.53 -1.96
N ALA A 58 -17.09 2.27 -2.68
CA ALA A 58 -18.28 1.64 -2.12
C ALA A 58 -18.11 0.12 -1.98
N THR A 59 -17.52 -0.51 -3.00
CA THR A 59 -17.30 -1.96 -3.16
C THR A 59 -15.85 -2.24 -3.52
N GLY A 60 -15.47 -3.50 -3.69
CA GLY A 60 -14.10 -3.89 -4.06
C GLY A 60 -13.09 -3.59 -2.94
N TYR A 61 -11.98 -2.95 -3.29
CA TYR A 61 -11.00 -2.41 -2.35
C TYR A 61 -11.41 -1.01 -1.90
N ARG A 62 -12.01 -0.95 -0.70
CA ARG A 62 -12.77 0.21 -0.23
C ARG A 62 -11.92 1.36 0.29
N THR A 63 -10.63 1.13 0.58
CA THR A 63 -9.69 2.18 1.01
C THR A 63 -8.49 2.18 0.10
N PHE A 64 -8.28 3.27 -0.65
CA PHE A 64 -7.07 3.51 -1.41
C PHE A 64 -6.22 4.54 -0.68
N ILE A 65 -4.95 4.23 -0.44
CA ILE A 65 -4.03 5.01 0.37
C ILE A 65 -2.84 5.38 -0.50
N ASN A 66 -2.59 6.68 -0.65
CA ASN A 66 -1.37 7.18 -1.25
C ASN A 66 -0.47 7.74 -0.15
N VAL A 67 0.77 7.26 -0.10
CA VAL A 67 1.76 7.65 0.90
C VAL A 67 2.96 8.25 0.19
N VAL A 68 3.36 9.44 0.62
CA VAL A 68 4.62 10.08 0.25
C VAL A 68 5.52 10.06 1.47
N LEU A 69 6.78 9.66 1.28
CA LEU A 69 7.79 9.62 2.33
C LEU A 69 8.95 10.55 2.00
N THR A 70 9.58 11.10 3.05
CA THR A 70 10.84 11.84 2.91
C THR A 70 11.98 10.90 2.54
N ASP A 71 12.04 9.74 3.20
CA ASP A 71 13.00 8.69 2.93
C ASP A 71 12.34 7.60 2.08
N ASP A 72 12.91 7.32 0.91
CA ASP A 72 12.44 6.24 0.05
C ASP A 72 12.71 4.89 0.74
N ILE A 73 11.72 4.00 0.72
CA ILE A 73 11.84 2.60 1.15
C ILE A 73 12.08 1.70 -0.06
N ASP A 74 12.90 0.67 0.12
CA ASP A 74 13.12 -0.33 -0.93
C ASP A 74 11.92 -1.27 -1.14
N ASP A 75 11.94 -2.02 -2.25
CA ASP A 75 10.86 -2.94 -2.62
C ASP A 75 10.57 -3.95 -1.51
N GLN A 76 11.60 -4.52 -0.88
CA GLN A 76 11.43 -5.49 0.19
C GLN A 76 10.68 -4.86 1.37
N ARG A 77 11.10 -3.66 1.80
CA ARG A 77 10.47 -2.94 2.90
C ARG A 77 9.04 -2.53 2.58
N PHE A 78 8.73 -2.20 1.32
CA PHE A 78 7.37 -1.91 0.86
C PHE A 78 6.47 -3.16 0.94
N ILE A 79 6.97 -4.34 0.51
CA ILE A 79 6.25 -5.61 0.67
C ILE A 79 6.04 -5.94 2.15
N GLU A 80 7.08 -5.84 2.98
CA GLU A 80 6.99 -6.11 4.42
C GLU A 80 5.97 -5.20 5.11
N THR A 81 5.96 -3.91 4.77
CA THR A 81 4.97 -2.93 5.25
C THR A 81 3.56 -3.37 4.86
N SER A 82 3.37 -3.82 3.62
CA SER A 82 2.07 -4.30 3.14
C SER A 82 1.61 -5.58 3.86
N CYS A 83 2.51 -6.50 4.18
CA CYS A 83 2.22 -7.67 5.02
C CYS A 83 1.83 -7.30 6.45
N LEU A 84 2.50 -6.31 7.05
CA LEU A 84 2.17 -5.80 8.38
C LEU A 84 0.79 -5.13 8.40
N LEU A 85 0.45 -4.37 7.35
CA LEU A 85 -0.91 -3.84 7.16
C LEU A 85 -1.95 -4.96 7.09
N ALA A 86 -1.75 -5.95 6.21
CA ALA A 86 -2.71 -7.04 5.99
C ALA A 86 -3.00 -7.84 7.28
N SER A 87 -1.94 -8.22 7.99
CA SER A 87 -2.04 -9.01 9.21
C SER A 87 -2.61 -8.23 10.40
N THR A 88 -2.21 -6.97 10.58
CA THR A 88 -2.67 -6.12 11.69
C THR A 88 -4.13 -5.70 11.51
N LEU A 89 -4.51 -5.32 10.30
CA LEU A 89 -5.87 -4.88 9.98
C LEU A 89 -6.82 -6.04 9.66
N LYS A 90 -6.31 -7.28 9.56
CA LYS A 90 -7.10 -8.48 9.22
C LYS A 90 -7.87 -8.30 7.91
N THR A 91 -7.21 -7.74 6.90
CA THR A 91 -7.78 -7.40 5.59
C THR A 91 -6.85 -7.83 4.47
N ASP A 92 -7.40 -8.00 3.26
CA ASP A 92 -6.57 -8.09 2.07
C ASP A 92 -6.00 -6.71 1.72
N VAL A 93 -4.73 -6.69 1.34
CA VAL A 93 -3.98 -5.54 0.83
C VAL A 93 -3.61 -5.83 -0.62
N ALA A 94 -3.83 -4.88 -1.52
CA ALA A 94 -3.38 -4.94 -2.90
C ALA A 94 -2.39 -3.80 -3.17
N ILE A 95 -1.28 -4.16 -3.81
CA ILE A 95 -0.23 -3.23 -4.25
C ILE A 95 0.22 -3.64 -5.66
N GLY A 96 0.82 -2.71 -6.41
CA GLY A 96 1.38 -3.01 -7.72
C GLY A 96 2.40 -4.16 -7.65
N ASP A 97 2.42 -5.03 -8.65
CA ASP A 97 3.40 -6.13 -8.68
C ASP A 97 4.78 -5.61 -9.08
N LEU A 98 5.69 -5.52 -8.10
CA LEU A 98 7.05 -5.00 -8.28
C LEU A 98 7.93 -5.88 -9.18
N SER A 99 7.54 -7.15 -9.37
CA SER A 99 8.26 -8.06 -10.27
C SER A 99 7.89 -7.86 -11.75
N ASP A 100 6.85 -7.07 -12.06
CA ASP A 100 6.50 -6.76 -13.44
C ASP A 100 7.41 -5.69 -14.03
N THR A 101 8.60 -6.14 -14.46
CA THR A 101 9.58 -5.32 -15.16
C THR A 101 9.18 -4.96 -16.60
N ASN A 102 8.11 -5.58 -17.12
CA ASN A 102 7.62 -5.31 -18.48
C ASN A 102 6.72 -4.08 -18.54
N GLY A 103 6.35 -3.50 -17.38
CA GLY A 103 5.55 -2.29 -17.31
C GLY A 103 4.14 -2.47 -17.84
N PHE A 104 3.51 -3.63 -17.63
CA PHE A 104 2.09 -3.78 -17.93
C PHE A 104 1.29 -3.11 -16.81
N PRO A 105 0.69 -1.94 -17.05
CA PRO A 105 -0.21 -1.36 -16.06
C PRO A 105 -1.33 -2.36 -15.77
N GLY A 106 -1.71 -2.47 -14.49
CA GLY A 106 -2.81 -3.32 -14.08
C GLY A 106 -2.45 -4.68 -13.47
N ILE A 107 -1.17 -5.00 -13.26
CA ILE A 107 -0.78 -6.20 -12.48
C ILE A 107 -0.55 -5.82 -11.02
N PHE A 108 -1.25 -6.52 -10.13
CA PHE A 108 -1.19 -6.33 -8.70
C PHE A 108 -0.88 -7.65 -7.99
N ILE A 109 -0.34 -7.53 -6.79
CA ILE A 109 -0.35 -8.62 -5.83
C ILE A 109 -1.37 -8.34 -4.72
N LYS A 110 -2.13 -9.37 -4.37
CA LYS A 110 -2.96 -9.43 -3.16
C LYS A 110 -2.17 -10.11 -2.06
N ILE A 111 -2.08 -9.47 -0.90
CA ILE A 111 -1.55 -10.03 0.34
C ILE A 111 -2.73 -10.19 1.29
N ASP A 112 -3.03 -11.43 1.68
CA ASP A 112 -4.10 -11.70 2.65
C ASP A 112 -3.62 -11.61 4.12
N SER A 113 -4.56 -11.67 5.05
CA SER A 113 -4.27 -11.63 6.49
C SER A 113 -3.49 -12.84 7.03
N SER A 114 -3.33 -13.90 6.22
CA SER A 114 -2.51 -15.08 6.48
C SER A 114 -1.16 -15.02 5.75
N LEU A 115 -0.81 -13.84 5.23
CA LEU A 115 0.46 -13.53 4.56
C LEU A 115 0.70 -14.37 3.30
N GLN A 116 -0.37 -14.84 2.66
CA GLN A 116 -0.27 -15.43 1.33
C GLN A 116 -0.35 -14.33 0.28
N ILE A 117 0.54 -14.43 -0.71
CA ILE A 117 0.66 -13.49 -1.83
C ILE A 117 0.08 -14.13 -3.08
N GLN A 118 -0.78 -13.41 -3.78
CA GLN A 118 -1.42 -13.91 -5.00
C GLN A 118 -1.49 -12.81 -6.06
N ARG A 119 -0.99 -13.08 -7.27
CA ARG A 119 -1.11 -12.14 -8.39
C ARG A 119 -2.55 -12.06 -8.90
N GLY A 120 -2.95 -10.86 -9.31
CA GLY A 120 -4.21 -10.58 -9.98
C GLY A 120 -4.07 -9.42 -10.96
N TYR A 121 -5.05 -9.34 -11.86
CA TYR A 121 -5.21 -8.20 -12.76
C TYR A 121 -6.24 -7.22 -12.20
N GLU A 122 -6.02 -5.93 -12.45
CA GLU A 122 -7.02 -4.92 -12.13
C GLU A 122 -8.34 -5.20 -12.86
N ARG A 123 -9.43 -5.04 -12.13
CA ARG A 123 -10.79 -5.06 -12.66
C ARG A 123 -11.56 -3.91 -12.05
N TYR A 124 -12.36 -3.24 -12.87
CA TYR A 124 -13.29 -2.23 -12.41
C TYR A 124 -14.72 -2.71 -12.62
N ASP A 125 -15.59 -2.47 -11.64
CA ASP A 125 -17.03 -2.67 -11.83
C ASP A 125 -17.65 -1.52 -12.67
N ASP A 126 -18.94 -1.63 -13.00
CA ASP A 126 -19.65 -0.63 -13.81
C ASP A 126 -19.67 0.77 -13.18
N ASN A 127 -19.36 0.89 -11.88
CA ASN A 127 -19.27 2.17 -11.16
C ASN A 127 -17.81 2.66 -11.02
N GLY A 128 -16.84 1.94 -11.59
CA GLY A 128 -15.42 2.26 -11.48
C GLY A 128 -14.77 1.88 -10.16
N ASN A 129 -15.37 1.01 -9.34
CA ASN A 129 -14.72 0.50 -8.13
C ASN A 129 -13.67 -0.55 -8.48
N PHE A 130 -12.50 -0.44 -7.86
CA PHE A 130 -11.34 -1.30 -8.11
C PHE A 130 -11.46 -2.64 -7.36
N ASP A 131 -11.20 -3.73 -8.09
CA ASP A 131 -11.12 -5.10 -7.59
C ASP A 131 -10.02 -5.86 -8.35
N LEU A 132 -9.74 -7.10 -7.94
CA LEU A 132 -8.76 -7.96 -8.58
C LEU A 132 -9.37 -9.23 -9.15
N ASP A 133 -8.98 -9.59 -10.37
CA ASP A 133 -9.15 -10.92 -10.94
C ASP A 133 -7.90 -11.76 -10.66
N LEU A 134 -7.98 -12.65 -9.67
CA LEU A 134 -6.86 -13.44 -9.18
C LEU A 134 -6.55 -14.61 -10.12
N VAL A 135 -5.29 -14.79 -10.50
CA VAL A 135 -4.90 -15.75 -11.55
C VAL A 135 -3.80 -16.75 -11.15
N ALA A 136 -3.06 -16.47 -10.08
CA ALA A 136 -1.98 -17.33 -9.60
C ALA A 136 -2.42 -18.20 -8.42
N ILE A 137 -1.70 -19.30 -8.18
CA ILE A 137 -1.79 -20.02 -6.90
C ILE A 137 -1.12 -19.12 -5.84
N PRO A 138 -1.72 -18.97 -4.64
CA PRO A 138 -1.09 -18.22 -3.56
C PRO A 138 0.30 -18.79 -3.23
N MET A 139 1.26 -17.90 -2.95
CA MET A 139 2.63 -18.23 -2.58
C MET A 139 3.01 -17.56 -1.26
N SER A 140 4.09 -18.03 -0.64
CA SER A 140 4.60 -17.41 0.58
C SER A 140 5.32 -16.09 0.28
N LEU A 141 5.42 -15.23 1.29
CA LEU A 141 6.24 -14.02 1.22
C LEU A 141 7.69 -14.32 0.78
N ASN A 142 8.30 -15.36 1.35
CA ASN A 142 9.69 -15.72 1.02
C ASN A 142 9.85 -16.11 -0.44
N ASP A 143 8.90 -16.87 -1.00
CA ASP A 143 8.94 -17.27 -2.41
C ASP A 143 8.84 -16.04 -3.32
N TYR A 144 7.95 -15.09 -2.98
CA TYR A 144 7.81 -13.84 -3.73
C TYR A 144 9.07 -12.96 -3.64
N LEU A 145 9.66 -12.81 -2.45
CA LEU A 145 10.91 -12.04 -2.28
C LEU A 145 12.08 -12.67 -3.05
N LEU A 146 12.15 -14.00 -3.12
CA LEU A 146 13.14 -14.68 -3.96
C LEU A 146 12.95 -14.34 -5.44
N MET A 147 11.71 -14.24 -5.91
CA MET A 147 11.41 -13.83 -7.29
C MET A 147 11.86 -12.40 -7.60
N LEU A 148 11.77 -11.47 -6.64
CA LEU A 148 12.26 -10.09 -6.81
C LEU A 148 13.79 -10.01 -6.92
N SER A 149 14.50 -10.95 -6.30
CA SER A 149 15.97 -11.00 -6.31
C SER A 149 16.59 -11.69 -7.53
N SER A 150 15.76 -12.22 -8.43
CA SER A 150 16.16 -13.05 -9.58
C SER A 150 16.30 -12.25 -10.86
#